data_AF-A0A2M7EYB7-F1
#
_entry.id   AF-A0A2M7EYB7-F1
#
_cell.length_a   1.000
_cell.length_b   1.000
_cell.length_c   1.000
_cell.angle_alpha   90.00
_cell.angle_beta   90.00
_cell.angle_gamma   90.00
#
_symmetry.space_group_name_H-M   'P 1'
#
loop_
_entity.id
_entity.type
_entity.pdbx_description
1 polymer ?
#
loop_
_entity_poly.entity_id
_entity_poly.type
_entity_poly.pdbx_seq_one_letter_code
_entity_poly.pdbx_strand_id
1 'polypeptide(L)' 'MLYVDEIRRSAIQVLGDDVSAAAYAATQRVVNYRLYRRTVRELSQLSAHDLQDLGLHRSEICRVAEETVYGRQS' A
#
# COMPACT_ATOMS: atom_id res chain seq x y z
N MET A 1 22.71 34.11 -26.46
CA MET A 1 23.00 33.95 -25.01
C MET A 1 21.66 34.10 -24.30
N LEU A 2 21.21 33.09 -23.53
CA LEU A 2 19.84 32.87 -22.96
C LEU A 2 18.94 31.81 -23.66
N TYR A 3 19.43 30.59 -23.87
CA TYR A 3 18.54 29.43 -24.17
C TYR A 3 19.08 28.09 -23.63
N VAL A 4 20.35 28.03 -23.22
CA VAL A 4 21.01 26.77 -22.80
C VAL A 4 20.80 26.48 -21.31
N ASP A 5 20.45 27.47 -20.50
CA ASP A 5 20.35 27.32 -19.04
C ASP A 5 18.98 26.82 -18.55
N GLU A 6 17.94 26.95 -19.38
CA GLU A 6 16.58 26.49 -19.07
C GLU A 6 16.41 24.98 -19.31
N ILE A 7 17.02 24.47 -20.38
CA ILE A 7 16.98 23.03 -20.76
C ILE A 7 17.68 22.15 -19.73
N ARG A 8 18.76 22.64 -19.09
CA ARG A 8 19.50 21.87 -18.07
C ARG A 8 18.74 21.74 -16.75
N ARG A 9 17.88 22.71 -16.43
CA ARG A 9 17.12 22.77 -15.18
C ARG A 9 15.94 21.79 -15.20
N SER A 10 15.32 21.59 -16.37
CA SER A 10 14.16 20.68 -16.53
C SER A 10 14.53 19.20 -16.53
N ALA A 11 15.65 18.79 -17.13
CA ALA A 11 16.03 17.38 -17.21
C ALA A 11 16.39 16.77 -15.83
N ILE A 12 17.03 17.54 -14.96
CA ILE A 12 17.39 17.10 -13.60
C ILE A 12 16.15 17.04 -12.68
N GLN A 13 15.18 17.93 -12.90
CA GLN A 13 13.92 17.95 -12.16
C GLN A 13 13.05 16.72 -12.49
N VAL A 14 12.88 16.39 -13.78
CA VAL A 14 12.09 15.23 -14.21
C VAL A 14 12.66 13.90 -13.67
N LEU A 15 13.98 13.72 -13.73
CA LEU A 15 14.63 12.53 -13.15
C LEU A 15 14.46 12.44 -11.63
N GLY A 16 14.44 13.57 -10.93
CA GLY A 16 14.19 13.63 -9.49
C GLY A 16 12.75 13.26 -9.12
N ASP A 17 11.78 13.76 -9.90
CA ASP A 17 10.36 13.50 -9.69
C ASP A 17 10.04 12.01 -9.85
N ASP A 18 10.55 11.37 -10.90
CA ASP A 18 10.35 9.94 -11.17
C ASP A 18 10.96 9.05 -10.09
N VAL A 19 12.18 9.36 -9.64
CA VAL A 19 12.86 8.62 -8.57
C VAL A 19 12.11 8.78 -7.25
N SER A 20 11.64 9.99 -6.95
CA SER A 20 10.86 10.23 -5.74
C SER A 20 9.55 9.44 -5.79
N ALA A 21 8.81 9.47 -6.90
CA ALA A 21 7.58 8.71 -7.10
C ALA A 21 7.80 7.21 -6.93
N ALA A 22 8.89 6.67 -7.49
CA ALA A 22 9.26 5.27 -7.31
C ALA A 22 9.57 4.93 -5.84
N ALA A 23 10.30 5.79 -5.13
CA ALA A 23 10.61 5.60 -3.72
C ALA A 23 9.36 5.66 -2.83
N TYR A 24 8.44 6.59 -3.12
CA TYR A 24 7.14 6.68 -2.45
C TYR A 24 6.31 5.41 -2.68
N ALA A 25 6.21 4.94 -3.93
CA ALA A 25 5.47 3.72 -4.26
C ALA A 25 6.06 2.47 -3.57
N ALA A 26 7.39 2.35 -3.54
CA ALA A 26 8.07 1.26 -2.84
C ALA A 26 7.80 1.29 -1.34
N THR A 27 7.87 2.48 -0.73
CA THR A 27 7.58 2.68 0.69
C THR A 27 6.12 2.33 1.00
N GLN A 28 5.18 2.80 0.17
CA GLN A 28 3.76 2.51 0.35
C GLN A 28 3.48 1.00 0.26
N ARG A 29 4.13 0.29 -0.66
CA ARG A 29 4.00 -1.17 -0.80
C ARG A 29 4.44 -1.90 0.47
N VAL A 30 5.55 -1.48 1.07
CA VAL A 30 6.04 -2.06 2.33
C VAL A 30 5.07 -1.77 3.48
N VAL A 31 4.59 -0.53 3.60
CA VAL A 31 3.62 -0.14 4.63
C VAL A 31 2.34 -0.95 4.51
N ASN A 32 1.77 -1.05 3.31
CA ASN A 32 0.56 -1.81 3.05
C ASN A 32 0.77 -3.30 3.36
N TYR A 33 1.90 -3.88 2.94
CA TYR A 33 2.19 -5.28 3.24
C TYR A 33 2.29 -5.55 4.74
N ARG A 34 2.93 -4.66 5.51
CA ARG A 34 3.01 -4.79 6.97
C ARG A 34 1.64 -4.67 7.62
N LEU A 35 0.80 -3.73 7.16
CA LEU A 35 -0.57 -3.59 7.65
C LEU A 35 -1.39 -4.85 7.36
N TYR A 36 -1.34 -5.38 6.13
CA TYR A 36 -2.02 -6.62 5.76
C TYR A 36 -1.64 -7.78 6.67
N ARG A 37 -0.32 -8.01 6.87
CA ARG A 37 0.17 -9.09 7.73
C ARG A 37 -0.27 -8.92 9.18
N ARG A 38 -0.32 -7.68 9.66
CA ARG A 38 -0.84 -7.35 11.00
C ARG A 38 -2.33 -7.67 11.10
N THR A 39 -3.15 -7.21 10.15
CA THR A 39 -4.60 -7.46 10.13
C THR A 39 -4.90 -8.95 10.08
N VAL A 40 -4.22 -9.72 9.21
CA VAL A 40 -4.37 -11.18 9.16
C VAL A 40 -4.05 -11.81 10.51
N ARG A 41 -2.95 -11.40 11.16
CA ARG A 41 -2.56 -11.95 12.46
C ARG A 41 -3.60 -11.63 13.54
N GLU A 42 -4.05 -10.39 13.63
CA GLU A 42 -5.03 -9.94 14.63
C GLU A 42 -6.36 -10.67 14.46
N LEU A 43 -6.89 -10.74 13.23
CA LEU A 43 -8.10 -11.50 12.93
C LEU A 43 -7.93 -13.01 13.17
N SER A 44 -6.75 -13.57 12.87
CA SER A 44 -6.50 -15.00 13.10
C SER A 44 -6.46 -15.38 14.57
N GLN A 45 -6.11 -14.42 15.44
CA GLN A 45 -6.09 -14.59 16.89
C GLN A 45 -7.48 -14.57 17.53
N LEU A 46 -8.48 -14.03 16.83
CA LEU A 46 -9.87 -14.07 17.30
C LEU A 46 -10.42 -15.49 17.34
N SER A 47 -11.36 -15.74 18.24
CA SER A 47 -12.04 -17.02 18.33
C SER A 47 -13.03 -17.20 17.17
N ALA A 48 -13.49 -18.43 16.95
CA ALA A 48 -14.51 -18.68 15.93
C ALA A 48 -15.84 -17.98 16.25
N HIS A 49 -16.14 -17.75 17.54
CA HIS A 49 -17.33 -17.02 17.96
C HIS A 49 -17.17 -15.53 17.70
N ASP A 50 -16.05 -14.92 18.10
CA ASP A 50 -15.79 -13.49 17.85
C ASP A 50 -15.83 -13.17 16.34
N LEU A 51 -15.29 -14.06 15.50
CA LEU A 51 -15.37 -13.90 14.04
C LEU A 51 -16.82 -13.99 13.55
N GLN A 52 -17.62 -14.92 14.06
CA GLN A 52 -19.04 -15.03 13.71
C GLN A 52 -19.86 -13.82 14.16
N ASP A 53 -19.55 -13.24 15.31
CA ASP A 53 -20.21 -12.03 15.80
C ASP A 53 -19.93 -10.82 14.88
N LEU A 54 -18.76 -10.82 14.24
CA LEU A 54 -18.41 -9.86 13.18
C LEU A 54 -18.99 -10.23 11.81
N GLY A 55 -19.68 -11.37 11.69
CA GLY A 55 -20.21 -11.89 10.43
C GLY A 55 -19.14 -12.44 9.48
N LEU A 56 -18.00 -12.88 10.01
CA LEU A 56 -16.84 -13.35 9.24
C LEU A 56 -16.56 -14.84 9.48
N HIS A 57 -16.17 -15.54 8.41
CA HIS A 57 -15.55 -16.86 8.53
C HIS A 57 -14.02 -16.79 8.51
N ARG A 58 -13.33 -17.79 9.11
CA ARG A 58 -11.85 -17.87 9.10
C ARG A 58 -11.24 -17.83 7.70
N SER A 59 -11.94 -18.40 6.70
CA SER A 59 -11.52 -18.37 5.29
C SER A 59 -11.55 -16.95 4.70
N GLU A 60 -12.33 -16.04 5.27
CA GLU A 60 -12.48 -14.67 4.78
C GLU A 60 -11.42 -13.71 5.34
N ILE A 61 -10.65 -14.13 6.35
CA ILE A 61 -9.62 -13.28 6.99
C ILE A 61 -8.66 -12.69 5.95
N CYS A 62 -8.17 -13.50 5.02
CA CYS A 62 -7.27 -13.03 3.96
C CYS A 62 -7.96 -12.01 3.04
N ARG A 63 -9.20 -12.29 2.63
CA ARG A 63 -10.00 -11.43 1.76
C ARG A 63 -10.29 -10.08 2.41
N VAL A 64 -10.73 -10.09 3.66
CA VAL A 64 -11.06 -8.88 4.43
C VAL A 64 -9.81 -8.06 4.72
N ALA A 65 -8.70 -8.71 5.08
CA ALA A 65 -7.43 -8.01 5.29
C ALA A 65 -6.93 -7.34 3.99
N GLU A 66 -7.10 -7.99 2.85
CA GLU A 66 -6.78 -7.43 1.55
C GLU A 66 -7.68 -6.23 1.20
N GLU A 67 -9.00 -6.37 1.36
CA GLU A 67 -9.98 -5.31 1.13
C GLU A 67 -9.76 -4.09 2.05
N THR A 68 -9.38 -4.32 3.30
CA THR A 68 -9.10 -3.25 4.27
C THR A 68 -7.85 -2.44 3.92
N VAL A 69 -6.83 -3.08 3.35
CA VAL A 69 -5.52 -2.45 3.10
C VAL A 69 -5.41 -1.86 1.70
N TYR A 70 -5.90 -2.58 0.71
CA TYR A 70 -5.76 -2.20 -0.70
C TYR A 70 -7.07 -1.67 -1.30
N GLY A 71 -8.17 -1.71 -0.55
CA GLY A 71 -9.50 -1.45 -1.07
C GLY A 71 -10.09 -2.63 -1.83
N ARG A 72 -11.34 -2.49 -2.27
CA ARG A 72 -11.99 -3.48 -3.13
C ARG A 72 -11.37 -3.43 -4.53
N GLN A 73 -10.52 -4.40 -4.84
CA GLN A 73 -10.04 -4.63 -6.20
C GLN A 73 -11.11 -5.41 -6.96
N SER A 74 -12.04 -4.72 -7.61
CA SER A 74 -13.07 -5.28 -8.50
C SER A 74 -13.01 -4.61 -9.86
#